data_AF-A0A2C8FAH6-F1
#
_entry.id   AF-A0A2C8FAH6-F1
#
_cell.length_a   1.000
_cell.length_b   1.000
_cell.length_c   1.000
_cell.angle_alpha   90.00
_cell.angle_beta   90.00
_cell.angle_gamma   90.00
#
_symmetry.space_group_name_H-M   'P 1'
#
loop_
_entity.id
_entity.type
_entity.pdbx_description
1 polymer ?
#
loop_
_entity_poly.entity_id
_entity_poly.type
_entity_poly.pdbx_seq_one_letter_code
_entity_poly.pdbx_strand_id
1 'polypeptide(L)'
;MTHPHHPTLRRVILTHFVPCFFIGVITLYMANLFLDRSVAATLNDSMLSWADFLAAGINGSIVAGLVALFHERRNAWLAKVQSSEPLMATRTIQYAAIAGFLAGALDILLVLHNEGILILTALVLVLLFIHLREFAGNLGNMLRPGYTATWGEVSELSRIYVTMLAGFTLVNAALEGAHLIAGLPAPFGFSQQGGDIFLNSLYFTVVTMTTLGYGDFTPKMWDAKLLAMIECLVSYVMFALMVGIVTRGVVTAKEKNEQ
;
A
#
# COMPACT_ATOMS: atom_id res chain seq x y z
N MET A 1 1.29 13.80 -28.56
CA MET A 1 2.33 12.75 -28.56
C MET A 1 3.31 13.06 -27.45
N THR A 2 3.10 12.53 -26.25
CA THR A 2 4.06 12.62 -25.14
C THR A 2 4.95 11.38 -25.21
N HIS A 3 6.27 11.57 -25.26
CA HIS A 3 7.27 10.51 -25.30
C HIS A 3 6.99 9.41 -24.26
N PRO A 4 7.28 8.13 -24.56
CA PRO A 4 7.31 7.09 -23.55
C PRO A 4 8.50 7.39 -22.64
N HIS A 5 8.28 8.12 -21.55
CA HIS A 5 9.29 8.28 -20.53
C HIS A 5 9.62 6.89 -20.00
N HIS A 6 10.81 6.38 -20.32
CA HIS A 6 11.35 5.21 -19.65
C HIS A 6 11.19 5.42 -18.14
N PRO A 7 10.59 4.47 -17.41
CA PRO A 7 10.33 4.64 -16.00
C PRO A 7 11.69 4.84 -15.30
N THR A 8 11.88 6.04 -14.74
CA THR A 8 13.09 6.35 -13.98
C THR A 8 13.11 5.48 -12.73
N LEU A 9 14.30 5.05 -12.29
CA LEU A 9 14.48 4.24 -11.08
C LEU A 9 13.66 4.79 -9.89
N ARG A 10 13.69 6.12 -9.72
CA ARG A 10 12.94 6.84 -8.69
C ARG A 10 11.43 6.59 -8.77
N ARG A 11 10.85 6.64 -9.97
CA ARG A 11 9.40 6.43 -10.16
C ARG A 11 9.00 4.99 -9.83
N VAL A 12 9.82 4.02 -10.24
CA VAL A 12 9.57 2.60 -9.94
C VAL A 12 9.60 2.36 -8.44
N ILE A 13 10.63 2.87 -7.75
CA ILE A 13 10.75 2.72 -6.30
C ILE A 13 9.54 3.34 -5.59
N LEU A 14 9.18 4.59 -5.89
CA LEU A 14 8.08 5.29 -5.20
C LEU A 14 6.73 4.59 -5.36
N THR A 15 6.47 4.02 -6.53
CA THR A 15 5.20 3.33 -6.84
C THR A 15 5.12 1.92 -6.26
N HIS A 16 6.25 1.27 -5.99
CA HIS A 16 6.28 -0.11 -5.49
C HIS A 16 6.58 -0.18 -3.99
N PHE A 17 7.16 0.86 -3.40
CA PHE A 17 7.59 0.83 -2.00
C PHE A 17 6.44 0.53 -1.03
N VAL A 18 5.33 1.27 -1.09
CA VAL A 18 4.21 1.09 -0.15
C VAL A 18 3.55 -0.29 -0.29
N PRO A 19 3.19 -0.77 -1.51
CA PRO A 19 2.66 -2.13 -1.67
C PRO A 19 3.66 -3.20 -1.21
N CYS A 20 4.96 -3.02 -1.45
CA CYS A 20 5.96 -3.97 -1.02
C CYS A 20 6.17 -3.98 0.50
N PHE A 21 6.17 -2.82 1.15
CA PHE A 21 6.22 -2.69 2.60
C PHE A 21 5.01 -3.40 3.22
N PHE A 22 3.82 -3.17 2.67
CA PHE A 22 2.61 -3.83 3.14
C PHE A 22 2.66 -5.36 2.97
N ILE A 23 3.14 -5.85 1.83
CA ILE A 23 3.37 -7.28 1.60
C ILE A 23 4.40 -7.83 2.58
N GLY A 24 5.48 -7.09 2.85
CA GLY A 24 6.53 -7.49 3.78
C GLY A 24 6.04 -7.57 5.22
N VAL A 25 5.12 -6.70 5.65
CA VAL A 25 4.42 -6.86 6.93
C VAL A 25 3.57 -8.13 6.94
N ILE A 26 2.79 -8.41 5.89
CA ILE A 26 2.00 -9.65 5.79
C ILE A 26 2.89 -10.90 5.85
N THR A 27 4.03 -10.91 5.15
CA THR A 27 4.93 -12.08 5.18
C THR A 27 5.50 -12.31 6.55
N LEU A 28 5.75 -11.27 7.34
CA LEU A 28 6.15 -11.40 8.75
C LEU A 28 5.05 -11.98 9.61
N TYR A 29 3.80 -11.51 9.47
CA TYR A 29 2.66 -12.10 10.19
C TYR A 29 2.46 -13.57 9.86
N MET A 30 2.53 -13.92 8.57
CA MET A 30 2.45 -15.31 8.13
C MET A 30 3.62 -16.13 8.69
N ALA A 31 4.85 -15.62 8.68
CA ALA A 31 6.00 -16.31 9.26
C ALA A 31 5.84 -16.52 10.76
N ASN A 32 5.33 -15.53 11.51
CA ASN A 32 5.07 -15.63 12.95
C ASN A 32 3.91 -16.58 13.29
N LEU A 33 2.95 -16.78 12.37
CA LEU A 33 1.91 -17.80 12.48
C LEU A 33 2.47 -19.23 12.37
N PHE A 34 3.59 -19.41 11.65
CA PHE A 34 4.23 -20.72 11.43
C PHE A 34 5.46 -20.98 12.32
N LEU A 35 6.09 -19.93 12.85
CA LEU A 35 7.26 -20.00 13.71
C LEU A 35 6.81 -19.68 15.14
N ASP A 36 6.65 -20.73 15.95
CA ASP A 36 6.31 -20.72 17.39
C ASP A 36 7.44 -20.12 18.25
N ARG A 37 7.94 -18.94 17.87
CA ARG A 37 8.89 -18.15 18.63
C ARG A 37 8.31 -16.76 18.78
N SER A 38 8.15 -16.37 20.03
CA SER A 38 7.94 -15.01 20.45
C SER A 38 8.95 -14.05 19.78
N VAL A 39 8.61 -13.53 18.61
CA VAL A 39 9.17 -12.27 18.10
C VAL A 39 9.02 -11.20 19.20
N ALA A 40 7.94 -11.30 19.98
CA ALA A 40 7.72 -10.56 21.22
C ALA A 40 8.82 -10.69 22.30
N ALA A 41 9.61 -11.77 22.33
CA ALA A 41 10.75 -11.91 23.26
C ALA A 41 12.03 -11.29 22.70
N THR A 42 12.16 -11.17 21.37
CA THR A 42 13.26 -10.46 20.70
C THR A 42 13.03 -8.94 20.68
N LEU A 43 11.78 -8.49 20.79
CA LEU A 43 11.38 -7.08 20.95
C LEU A 43 11.86 -6.41 22.25
N ASN A 44 12.46 -7.15 23.18
CA ASN A 44 12.87 -6.65 24.49
C ASN A 44 14.38 -6.30 24.59
N ASP A 45 15.16 -6.58 23.54
CA ASP A 45 16.57 -6.18 23.47
C ASP A 45 16.73 -4.85 22.73
N SER A 46 17.35 -3.88 23.41
CA SER A 46 17.55 -2.50 22.94
C SER A 46 18.62 -2.33 21.85
N MET A 47 19.19 -3.41 21.33
CA MET A 47 20.22 -3.39 20.27
C MET A 47 19.90 -4.35 19.13
N LEU A 48 20.02 -3.86 17.90
CA LEU A 48 19.96 -4.65 16.66
C LEU A 48 20.92 -5.84 16.74
N SER A 49 20.37 -7.05 16.75
CA SER A 49 21.14 -8.28 16.71
C SER A 49 21.45 -8.68 15.26
N TRP A 50 22.49 -9.49 15.06
CA TRP A 50 22.75 -10.10 13.75
C TRP A 50 21.58 -10.97 13.25
N ALA A 51 20.74 -11.48 14.16
CA ALA A 51 19.55 -12.23 13.80
C ALA A 51 18.48 -11.34 13.14
N ASP A 52 18.35 -10.08 13.57
CA ASP A 52 17.39 -9.12 13.02
C ASP A 52 17.78 -8.72 11.59
N PHE A 53 19.06 -8.52 11.33
CA PHE A 53 19.57 -8.27 9.96
C PHE A 53 19.38 -9.48 9.05
N LEU A 54 19.57 -10.69 9.56
CA LEU A 54 19.31 -11.91 8.79
C LEU A 54 17.83 -12.08 8.49
N ALA A 55 16.96 -11.85 9.48
CA ALA A 55 15.52 -11.87 9.29
C ALA A 55 15.09 -10.81 8.26
N ALA A 56 15.63 -9.59 8.34
CA ALA A 56 15.38 -8.50 7.39
C ALA A 56 15.79 -8.91 5.96
N GLY A 57 16.97 -9.51 5.81
CA GLY A 57 17.44 -10.02 4.53
C GLY A 57 16.56 -11.14 3.96
N ILE A 58 16.08 -12.05 4.80
CA ILE A 58 15.15 -13.12 4.39
C ILE A 58 13.80 -12.54 3.96
N ASN A 59 13.19 -11.68 4.79
CA ASN A 59 11.89 -11.07 4.47
C ASN A 59 11.97 -10.23 3.20
N GLY A 60 12.99 -9.37 3.08
CA GLY A 60 13.25 -8.61 1.87
C GLY A 60 13.41 -9.50 0.64
N SER A 61 14.14 -10.61 0.75
CA SER A 61 14.34 -11.55 -0.38
C SER A 61 13.03 -12.21 -0.81
N ILE A 62 12.17 -12.58 0.15
CA ILE A 62 10.84 -13.15 -0.13
C ILE A 62 9.99 -12.12 -0.87
N VAL A 63 9.90 -10.88 -0.37
CA VAL A 63 9.12 -9.81 -1.01
C VAL A 63 9.65 -9.52 -2.42
N ALA A 64 10.96 -9.42 -2.59
CA ALA A 64 11.59 -9.21 -3.90
C ALA A 64 11.24 -10.33 -4.90
N GLY A 65 11.28 -11.58 -4.46
CA GLY A 65 10.90 -12.74 -5.26
C GLY A 65 9.43 -12.73 -5.65
N LEU A 66 8.53 -12.40 -4.70
CA LEU A 66 7.10 -12.27 -4.97
C LEU A 66 6.79 -11.17 -6.00
N VAL A 67 7.46 -10.02 -5.90
CA VAL A 67 7.31 -8.90 -6.84
C VAL A 67 7.81 -9.27 -8.22
N ALA A 68 8.98 -9.90 -8.32
CA ALA A 68 9.52 -10.37 -9.60
C ALA A 68 8.58 -11.39 -10.26
N LEU A 69 8.14 -12.40 -9.49
CA LEU A 69 7.23 -13.44 -9.97
C LEU A 69 5.88 -12.87 -10.42
N PHE A 70 5.34 -11.88 -9.69
CA PHE A 70 4.11 -11.19 -10.08
C PHE A 70 4.24 -10.53 -11.45
N HIS A 71 5.30 -9.75 -11.68
CA HIS A 71 5.50 -9.04 -12.94
C HIS A 71 5.83 -9.97 -14.11
N GLU A 72 6.63 -11.02 -13.88
CA GLU A 72 6.92 -12.04 -14.88
C GLU A 72 5.65 -12.79 -15.29
N ARG A 73 4.84 -13.22 -14.33
CA ARG A 73 3.56 -13.90 -14.59
C ARG A 73 2.56 -12.99 -15.28
N ARG A 74 2.52 -11.71 -14.91
CA ARG A 74 1.71 -10.69 -15.59
C ARG A 74 2.14 -10.50 -17.04
N ASN A 75 3.45 -10.37 -17.29
CA ASN A 75 3.98 -10.24 -18.65
C ASN A 75 3.65 -11.47 -19.50
N ALA A 76 3.80 -12.68 -18.94
CA ALA A 76 3.44 -13.91 -19.62
C ALA A 76 1.94 -13.98 -19.94
N TRP A 77 1.08 -13.53 -19.03
CA TRP A 77 -0.37 -13.46 -19.25
C TRP A 77 -0.74 -12.43 -20.32
N LEU A 78 -0.17 -11.22 -20.29
CA LEU A 78 -0.41 -10.18 -21.29
C LEU A 78 0.02 -10.62 -22.69
N ALA A 79 1.16 -11.30 -22.80
CA ALA A 79 1.63 -11.90 -24.04
C ALA A 79 0.66 -12.98 -24.56
N LYS A 80 0.11 -13.81 -23.65
CA LYS A 80 -0.86 -14.85 -24.00
C LYS A 80 -2.20 -14.29 -24.48
N VAL A 81 -2.69 -13.22 -23.87
CA VAL A 81 -3.99 -12.59 -24.21
C VAL A 81 -3.85 -11.56 -25.34
N GLN A 82 -2.63 -11.33 -25.84
CA GLN A 82 -2.32 -10.36 -26.89
C GLN A 82 -2.89 -8.97 -26.56
N SER A 83 -2.72 -8.57 -25.29
CA SER A 83 -3.21 -7.29 -24.79
C SER A 83 -2.48 -6.12 -25.44
N SER A 84 -3.17 -4.98 -25.59
CA SER A 84 -2.57 -3.72 -26.04
C SER A 84 -1.70 -3.04 -24.98
N GLU A 85 -1.73 -3.53 -23.73
CA GLU A 85 -0.90 -3.02 -22.63
C GLU A 85 0.59 -3.36 -22.84
N PRO A 86 1.51 -2.40 -22.60
CA PRO A 86 2.93 -2.63 -22.79
C PRO A 86 3.50 -3.61 -21.75
N LEU A 87 4.31 -4.57 -22.22
CA LEU A 87 5.07 -5.47 -21.35
C LEU A 87 6.13 -4.70 -20.55
N MET A 88 6.31 -5.06 -19.29
CA MET A 88 7.33 -4.44 -18.45
C MET A 88 8.71 -4.98 -18.79
N ALA A 89 9.66 -4.08 -19.08
CA ALA A 89 11.04 -4.47 -19.37
C ALA A 89 11.72 -5.12 -18.15
N THR A 90 12.58 -6.10 -18.38
CA THR A 90 13.31 -6.85 -17.33
C THR A 90 14.02 -5.94 -16.33
N ARG A 91 14.65 -4.84 -16.79
CA ARG A 91 15.30 -3.85 -15.89
C ARG A 91 14.31 -3.20 -14.93
N THR A 92 13.08 -2.94 -15.37
CA THR A 92 12.04 -2.36 -14.52
C THR A 92 11.58 -3.35 -13.46
N ILE A 93 11.48 -4.65 -13.82
CA ILE A 93 11.19 -5.73 -12.87
C ILE A 93 12.29 -5.83 -11.82
N GLN A 94 13.57 -5.73 -12.23
CA GLN A 94 14.70 -5.71 -11.29
C GLN A 94 14.62 -4.52 -10.32
N TYR A 95 14.29 -3.31 -10.81
CA TYR A 95 14.10 -2.15 -9.94
C TYR A 95 12.93 -2.33 -8.98
N ALA A 96 11.83 -2.93 -9.42
CA ALA A 96 10.70 -3.26 -8.55
C ALA A 96 11.07 -4.31 -7.49
N ALA A 97 11.86 -5.33 -7.86
CA ALA A 97 12.35 -6.34 -6.92
C ALA A 97 13.33 -5.73 -5.90
N ILE A 98 14.21 -4.82 -6.31
CA ILE A 98 15.09 -4.07 -5.38
C ILE A 98 14.26 -3.22 -4.43
N ALA A 99 13.24 -2.51 -4.93
CA ALA A 99 12.32 -1.77 -4.07
C ALA A 99 11.60 -2.71 -3.09
N GLY A 100 11.20 -3.90 -3.55
CA GLY A 100 10.60 -4.95 -2.73
C GLY A 100 11.52 -5.46 -1.64
N PHE A 101 12.79 -5.71 -1.97
CA PHE A 101 13.81 -6.10 -1.00
C PHE A 101 14.01 -5.04 0.07
N LEU A 102 14.20 -3.79 -0.35
CA LEU A 102 14.45 -2.68 0.57
C LEU A 102 13.25 -2.42 1.48
N ALA A 103 12.04 -2.45 0.93
CA ALA A 103 10.82 -2.32 1.71
C ALA A 103 10.73 -3.48 2.73
N GLY A 104 10.70 -4.73 2.28
CA GLY A 104 10.55 -5.90 3.16
C GLY A 104 11.65 -6.04 4.23
N ALA A 105 12.88 -5.60 3.94
CA ALA A 105 13.96 -5.56 4.93
C ALA A 105 13.78 -4.42 5.94
N LEU A 106 13.33 -3.25 5.48
CA LEU A 106 13.09 -2.08 6.33
C LEU A 106 11.96 -2.32 7.33
N ASP A 107 10.95 -3.13 6.98
CA ASP A 107 9.83 -3.48 7.85
C ASP A 107 10.33 -4.03 9.20
N ILE A 108 11.26 -4.98 9.17
CA ILE A 108 11.84 -5.59 10.38
C ILE A 108 12.60 -4.53 11.19
N LEU A 109 13.43 -3.72 10.51
CA LEU A 109 14.25 -2.71 11.18
C LEU A 109 13.41 -1.60 11.83
N LEU A 110 12.26 -1.26 11.24
CA LEU A 110 11.40 -0.18 11.73
C LEU A 110 10.35 -0.65 12.74
N VAL A 111 9.89 -1.91 12.65
CA VAL A 111 8.86 -2.45 13.56
C VAL A 111 9.46 -2.97 14.86
N LEU A 112 10.73 -3.43 14.86
CA LEU A 112 11.32 -4.04 16.05
C LEU A 112 11.77 -3.05 17.13
N HIS A 113 11.84 -1.74 16.86
CA HIS A 113 12.37 -0.74 17.78
C HIS A 113 11.46 0.49 17.93
N ASN A 114 11.37 1.02 19.15
CA ASN A 114 10.54 2.19 19.46
C ASN A 114 10.92 3.43 18.62
N GLU A 115 12.22 3.68 18.44
CA GLU A 115 12.71 4.77 17.58
C GLU A 115 12.36 4.55 16.10
N GLY A 116 12.33 3.29 15.67
CA GLY A 116 11.95 2.87 14.33
C GLY A 116 10.49 3.20 14.02
N ILE A 117 9.59 3.07 15.00
CA ILE A 117 8.16 3.34 14.82
C ILE A 117 7.89 4.84 14.57
N LEU A 118 8.65 5.75 15.20
CA LEU A 118 8.53 7.19 14.93
C LEU A 118 9.01 7.54 13.52
N ILE A 119 10.15 6.99 13.12
CA ILE A 119 10.69 7.14 11.76
C ILE A 119 9.72 6.55 10.73
N LEU A 120 9.14 5.39 11.02
CA LEU A 120 8.12 4.75 10.20
C LEU A 120 6.89 5.63 10.07
N THR A 121 6.38 6.17 11.17
CA THR A 121 5.23 7.07 11.15
C THR A 121 5.48 8.27 10.25
N ALA A 122 6.63 8.94 10.41
CA ALA A 122 7.02 10.06 9.55
C ALA A 122 7.17 9.64 8.07
N LEU A 123 7.83 8.51 7.81
CA LEU A 123 8.04 7.98 6.47
C LEU A 123 6.70 7.67 5.78
N VAL A 124 5.80 6.94 6.44
CA VAL A 124 4.51 6.55 5.87
C VAL A 124 3.63 7.78 5.68
N LEU A 125 3.64 8.77 6.58
CA LEU A 125 2.94 10.05 6.37
C LEU A 125 3.46 10.80 5.14
N VAL A 126 4.78 10.87 4.95
CA VAL A 126 5.39 11.48 3.75
C VAL A 126 4.99 10.72 2.50
N LEU A 127 5.04 9.39 2.52
CA LEU A 127 4.65 8.55 1.40
C LEU A 127 3.16 8.72 1.08
N LEU A 128 2.28 8.71 2.08
CA LEU A 128 0.85 8.96 1.90
C LEU A 128 0.61 10.32 1.25
N PHE A 129 1.29 11.37 1.73
CA PHE A 129 1.20 12.70 1.13
C PHE A 129 1.66 12.72 -0.34
N ILE A 130 2.75 12.04 -0.67
CA ILE A 130 3.23 11.93 -2.06
C ILE A 130 2.18 11.23 -2.94
N HIS A 131 1.60 10.13 -2.48
CA HIS A 131 0.56 9.41 -3.22
C HIS A 131 -0.72 10.23 -3.38
N LEU A 132 -1.13 10.95 -2.34
CA LEU A 132 -2.28 11.87 -2.40
C LEU A 132 -2.07 12.98 -3.41
N ARG A 133 -0.86 13.54 -3.46
CA ARG A 133 -0.49 14.57 -4.43
C ARG A 133 -0.45 14.03 -5.86
N GLU A 134 0.11 12.84 -6.08
CA GLU A 134 0.13 12.20 -7.40
C GLU A 134 -1.31 11.90 -7.89
N PHE A 135 -2.14 11.35 -7.00
CA PHE A 135 -3.55 11.13 -7.30
C PHE A 135 -4.30 12.42 -7.66
N ALA A 136 -4.18 13.46 -6.83
CA ALA A 136 -4.82 14.76 -7.07
C ALA A 136 -4.36 15.40 -8.39
N GLY A 137 -3.07 15.27 -8.74
CA GLY A 137 -2.54 15.74 -10.02
C GLY A 137 -3.09 14.98 -11.23
N ASN A 138 -3.33 13.68 -11.08
CA ASN A 138 -3.91 12.85 -12.14
C ASN A 138 -5.42 13.07 -12.31
N LEU A 139 -6.13 13.42 -11.24
CA LEU A 139 -7.58 13.65 -11.22
C LEU A 139 -8.05 14.59 -12.33
N GLY A 140 -7.33 15.71 -12.53
CA GLY A 140 -7.67 16.70 -13.55
C GLY A 140 -7.59 16.17 -14.98
N ASN A 141 -6.76 15.15 -15.25
CA ASN A 141 -6.69 14.50 -16.56
C ASN A 141 -7.85 13.51 -16.76
N MET A 142 -8.23 12.78 -15.70
CA MET A 142 -9.27 11.75 -15.73
C MET A 142 -10.69 12.32 -15.83
N LEU A 143 -10.87 13.59 -15.44
CA LEU A 143 -12.13 14.32 -15.52
C LEU A 143 -12.28 15.15 -16.82
N ARG A 144 -11.33 15.07 -17.75
CA ARG A 144 -11.41 15.84 -19.01
C ARG A 144 -12.60 15.37 -19.87
N PRO A 145 -13.43 16.29 -20.40
CA PRO A 145 -14.51 15.95 -21.32
C PRO A 145 -13.99 15.26 -22.59
N GLY A 146 -14.70 14.25 -23.09
CA GLY A 146 -14.35 13.52 -24.32
C GLY A 146 -13.25 12.46 -24.15
N TYR A 147 -12.86 12.15 -22.93
CA TYR A 147 -11.85 11.12 -22.64
C TYR A 147 -12.49 9.72 -22.58
N THR A 148 -12.02 8.81 -23.44
CA THR A 148 -12.49 7.42 -23.48
C THR A 148 -11.79 6.58 -22.41
N ALA A 149 -12.55 6.03 -21.48
CA ALA A 149 -12.02 5.16 -20.43
C ALA A 149 -11.43 3.87 -21.03
N THR A 150 -10.14 3.66 -20.80
CA THR A 150 -9.39 2.46 -21.19
C THR A 150 -9.23 1.50 -20.01
N TRP A 151 -9.08 0.20 -20.29
CA TRP A 151 -8.78 -0.80 -19.26
C TRP A 151 -7.46 -0.51 -18.52
N GLY A 152 -6.50 0.13 -19.18
CA GLY A 152 -5.28 0.62 -18.58
C GLY A 152 -5.54 1.61 -17.44
N GLU A 153 -6.46 2.56 -17.62
CA GLU A 153 -6.83 3.52 -16.57
C GLU A 153 -7.56 2.86 -15.41
N VAL A 154 -8.44 1.89 -15.67
CA VAL A 154 -9.09 1.10 -14.60
C VAL A 154 -8.03 0.37 -13.78
N SER A 155 -7.03 -0.22 -14.44
CA SER A 155 -5.92 -0.89 -13.75
C SER A 155 -5.05 0.09 -12.97
N GLU A 156 -4.86 1.31 -13.47
CA GLU A 156 -4.14 2.38 -12.79
C GLU A 156 -4.89 2.89 -11.56
N LEU A 157 -6.21 3.13 -11.67
CA LEU A 157 -7.04 3.46 -10.52
C LEU A 157 -7.05 2.35 -9.47
N SER A 158 -7.15 1.10 -9.92
CA SER A 158 -7.14 -0.05 -9.01
C SER A 158 -5.81 -0.13 -8.26
N ARG A 159 -4.70 0.09 -8.96
CA ARG A 159 -3.36 0.19 -8.36
C ARG A 159 -3.29 1.31 -7.33
N ILE A 160 -3.78 2.52 -7.66
CA ILE A 160 -3.81 3.66 -6.74
C ILE A 160 -4.67 3.33 -5.52
N TYR A 161 -5.84 2.71 -5.71
CA TYR A 161 -6.75 2.33 -4.62
C TYR A 161 -6.09 1.37 -3.63
N VAL A 162 -5.51 0.27 -4.14
CA VAL A 162 -4.80 -0.71 -3.30
C VAL A 162 -3.60 -0.06 -2.60
N THR A 163 -2.88 0.82 -3.28
CA THR A 163 -1.74 1.53 -2.69
C THR A 163 -2.16 2.49 -1.58
N MET A 164 -3.28 3.20 -1.76
CA MET A 164 -3.86 4.06 -0.74
C MET A 164 -4.35 3.26 0.46
N LEU A 165 -5.03 2.13 0.22
CA LEU A 165 -5.49 1.23 1.28
C LEU A 165 -4.31 0.72 2.12
N ALA A 166 -3.25 0.24 1.46
CA ALA A 166 -2.02 -0.14 2.14
C ALA A 166 -1.41 1.04 2.91
N GLY A 167 -1.34 2.22 2.28
CA GLY A 167 -0.81 3.45 2.90
C GLY A 167 -1.57 3.86 4.15
N PHE A 168 -2.91 3.99 4.08
CA PHE A 168 -3.75 4.33 5.23
C PHE A 168 -3.67 3.27 6.33
N THR A 169 -3.63 1.98 5.97
CA THR A 169 -3.42 0.91 6.96
C THR A 169 -2.13 1.11 7.74
N LEU A 170 -1.03 1.38 7.02
CA LEU A 170 0.27 1.60 7.63
C LEU A 170 0.29 2.88 8.48
N VAL A 171 -0.33 3.98 8.03
CA VAL A 171 -0.41 5.21 8.83
C VAL A 171 -1.25 5.01 10.09
N ASN A 172 -2.40 4.33 9.99
CA ASN A 172 -3.27 4.03 11.12
C ASN A 172 -2.54 3.16 12.16
N ALA A 173 -1.83 2.13 11.71
CA ALA A 173 -1.01 1.27 12.58
C ALA A 173 0.15 2.03 13.23
N ALA A 174 0.86 2.85 12.44
CA ALA A 174 1.99 3.64 12.92
C ALA A 174 1.56 4.72 13.93
N LEU A 175 0.41 5.38 13.71
CA LEU A 175 -0.14 6.35 14.65
C LEU A 175 -0.52 5.70 15.98
N GLU A 176 -1.15 4.52 15.96
CA GLU A 176 -1.43 3.75 17.17
C GLU A 176 -0.13 3.38 17.91
N GLY A 177 0.88 2.85 17.20
CA GLY A 177 2.18 2.53 17.77
C GLY A 177 2.90 3.74 18.38
N ALA A 178 2.88 4.88 17.69
CA ALA A 178 3.49 6.12 18.16
C ALA A 178 2.85 6.64 19.45
N HIS A 179 1.51 6.58 19.57
CA HIS A 179 0.82 6.97 20.80
C HIS A 179 1.15 6.03 21.97
N LEU A 180 1.24 4.72 21.71
CA LEU A 180 1.60 3.74 22.74
C LEU A 180 3.00 4.01 23.30
N ILE A 181 3.98 4.30 22.44
CA ILE A 181 5.36 4.63 22.86
C ILE A 181 5.41 5.96 23.60
N ALA A 182 4.65 6.95 23.15
CA ALA A 182 4.58 8.26 23.77
C ALA A 182 3.77 8.28 25.09
N GLY A 183 3.13 7.17 25.48
CA GLY A 183 2.26 7.10 26.64
C GLY A 183 0.98 7.93 26.51
N LEU A 184 0.56 8.23 25.28
CA LEU A 184 -0.65 8.99 24.97
C LEU A 184 -1.88 8.06 24.90
N PRO A 185 -3.10 8.60 25.04
CA PRO A 185 -4.31 7.81 24.84
C PRO A 185 -4.34 7.19 23.44
N ALA A 186 -4.78 5.93 23.34
CA ALA A 186 -4.82 5.22 22.08
C ALA A 186 -5.75 5.93 21.07
N PRO A 187 -5.28 6.21 19.85
CA PRO A 187 -6.03 6.95 18.84
C PRO A 187 -7.26 6.19 18.38
N PHE A 188 -7.15 4.87 18.19
CA PHE A 188 -8.26 4.00 17.79
C PHE A 188 -8.53 2.90 18.83
N GLY A 189 -7.47 2.40 19.48
CA GLY A 189 -7.56 1.31 20.46
C GLY A 189 -7.43 -0.07 19.81
N PHE A 190 -6.65 -0.19 18.74
CA PHE A 190 -6.40 -1.43 18.03
C PHE A 190 -5.73 -2.50 18.90
N SER A 191 -4.91 -2.11 19.88
CA SER A 191 -4.27 -3.05 20.81
C SER A 191 -5.15 -3.47 21.99
N GLN A 192 -6.25 -2.77 22.27
CA GLN A 192 -7.03 -2.93 23.50
C GLN A 192 -8.04 -4.08 23.45
N GLN A 193 -8.41 -4.57 22.27
CA GLN A 193 -9.41 -5.64 22.08
C GLN A 193 -8.78 -7.02 21.88
N GLY A 194 -7.52 -7.22 22.28
CA GLY A 194 -6.80 -8.51 22.11
C GLY A 194 -6.47 -8.85 20.65
N GLY A 195 -6.68 -7.91 19.74
CA GLY A 195 -6.30 -8.04 18.34
C GLY A 195 -4.97 -7.36 18.04
N ASP A 196 -4.39 -7.76 16.93
CA ASP A 196 -3.13 -7.23 16.45
C ASP A 196 -3.30 -5.81 15.84
N ILE A 197 -2.37 -4.89 16.13
CA ILE A 197 -2.46 -3.49 15.69
C ILE A 197 -2.56 -3.39 14.16
N PHE A 198 -1.76 -4.17 13.42
CA PHE A 198 -1.75 -4.10 11.97
C PHE A 198 -3.03 -4.69 11.38
N LEU A 199 -3.47 -5.87 11.84
CA LEU A 199 -4.69 -6.50 11.35
C LEU A 199 -5.93 -5.65 11.64
N ASN A 200 -6.00 -5.05 12.83
CA ASN A 200 -7.10 -4.16 13.20
C ASN A 200 -7.05 -2.84 12.43
N SER A 201 -5.86 -2.31 12.14
CA SER A 201 -5.70 -1.13 11.27
C SER A 201 -6.12 -1.43 9.82
N LEU A 202 -5.79 -2.62 9.30
CA LEU A 202 -6.21 -3.06 7.98
C LEU A 202 -7.73 -3.18 7.92
N TYR A 203 -8.31 -3.85 8.91
CA TYR A 203 -9.74 -4.00 9.04
C TYR A 203 -10.45 -2.64 9.13
N PHE A 204 -9.98 -1.73 9.99
CA PHE A 204 -10.52 -0.38 10.11
C PHE A 204 -10.43 0.38 8.79
N THR A 205 -9.30 0.29 8.10
CA THR A 205 -9.09 0.95 6.80
C THR A 205 -10.06 0.40 5.75
N VAL A 206 -10.18 -0.93 5.63
CA VAL A 206 -11.13 -1.56 4.70
C VAL A 206 -12.56 -1.12 5.00
N VAL A 207 -13.00 -1.21 6.25
CA VAL A 207 -14.36 -0.87 6.69
C VAL A 207 -14.67 0.62 6.50
N THR A 208 -13.68 1.49 6.70
CA THR A 208 -13.80 2.94 6.51
C THR A 208 -13.81 3.32 5.03
N MET A 209 -12.85 2.83 4.25
CA MET A 209 -12.76 3.10 2.81
C MET A 209 -13.98 2.56 2.04
N THR A 210 -14.55 1.45 2.48
CA THR A 210 -15.78 0.86 1.91
C THR A 210 -17.07 1.41 2.52
N THR A 211 -16.98 2.36 3.46
CA THR A 211 -18.12 3.01 4.13
C THR A 211 -19.03 2.05 4.92
N LEU A 212 -18.54 0.86 5.29
CA LEU A 212 -19.29 -0.11 6.09
C LEU A 212 -19.51 0.38 7.53
N GLY A 213 -18.46 0.90 8.17
CA GLY A 213 -18.53 1.57 9.48
C GLY A 213 -19.18 0.75 10.61
N TYR A 214 -18.69 -0.45 10.91
CA TYR A 214 -19.26 -1.30 11.98
C TYR A 214 -19.21 -0.67 13.39
N GLY A 215 -18.34 0.31 13.63
CA GLY A 215 -18.31 1.12 14.86
C GLY A 215 -17.55 0.51 16.02
N ASP A 216 -16.88 -0.62 15.80
CA ASP A 216 -15.99 -1.31 16.73
C ASP A 216 -14.66 -0.57 16.96
N PHE A 217 -14.13 0.09 15.93
CA PHE A 217 -13.04 1.06 16.04
C PHE A 217 -13.49 2.45 15.59
N THR A 218 -13.21 3.45 16.42
CA THR A 218 -13.54 4.85 16.14
C THR A 218 -12.39 5.78 16.54
N PRO A 219 -12.13 6.85 15.78
CA PRO A 219 -11.05 7.78 16.09
C PRO A 219 -11.41 8.61 17.32
N LYS A 220 -10.62 8.46 18.40
CA LYS A 220 -10.83 9.14 19.68
C LYS A 220 -10.03 10.44 19.77
N MET A 221 -8.82 10.43 19.22
CA MET A 221 -7.86 11.54 19.26
C MET A 221 -8.02 12.49 18.08
N TRP A 222 -7.55 13.74 18.21
CA TRP A 222 -7.76 14.79 17.22
C TRP A 222 -7.03 14.50 15.89
N ASP A 223 -5.82 13.96 15.99
CA ASP A 223 -4.98 13.51 14.88
C ASP A 223 -5.60 12.31 14.17
N ALA A 224 -6.10 11.33 14.93
CA ALA A 224 -6.83 10.18 14.40
C ALA A 224 -8.11 10.60 13.66
N LYS A 225 -8.84 11.58 14.21
CA LYS A 225 -10.03 12.15 13.55
C LYS A 225 -9.66 12.85 12.24
N LEU A 226 -8.58 13.64 12.23
CA LEU A 226 -8.10 14.29 11.01
C LEU A 226 -7.70 13.26 9.95
N LEU A 227 -6.96 12.23 10.34
CA LEU A 227 -6.57 11.14 9.45
C LEU A 227 -7.79 10.42 8.86
N ALA A 228 -8.76 10.04 9.71
CA ALA A 228 -9.99 9.40 9.28
C ALA A 228 -10.83 10.30 8.34
N MET A 229 -10.88 11.62 8.57
CA MET A 229 -11.55 12.56 7.67
C MET A 229 -10.90 12.58 6.28
N ILE A 230 -9.56 12.60 6.23
CA ILE A 230 -8.82 12.54 4.96
C ILE A 230 -9.06 11.20 4.27
N GLU A 231 -8.98 10.10 5.01
CA GLU A 231 -9.23 8.74 4.52
C GLU A 231 -10.63 8.59 3.90
N CYS A 232 -11.67 9.06 4.59
CA CYS A 232 -13.04 9.07 4.07
C CYS A 232 -13.17 9.89 2.77
N LEU A 233 -12.60 11.11 2.74
CA LEU A 233 -12.69 11.99 1.57
C LEU A 233 -12.01 11.36 0.34
N VAL A 234 -10.80 10.84 0.53
CA VAL A 234 -10.02 10.21 -0.54
C VAL A 234 -10.73 8.97 -1.06
N SER A 235 -11.26 8.14 -0.15
CA SER A 235 -11.99 6.92 -0.50
C SER A 235 -13.24 7.21 -1.32
N TYR A 236 -14.01 8.22 -0.92
CA TYR A 236 -15.22 8.60 -1.63
C TYR A 236 -14.92 9.08 -3.07
N VAL A 237 -13.90 9.93 -3.23
CA VAL A 237 -13.48 10.41 -4.56
C VAL A 237 -12.97 9.25 -5.41
N MET A 238 -12.15 8.36 -4.86
CA MET A 238 -11.65 7.17 -5.57
C MET A 238 -12.76 6.25 -6.02
N PHE A 239 -13.73 5.97 -5.15
CA PHE A 239 -14.87 5.11 -5.48
C PHE A 239 -15.73 5.70 -6.60
N ALA A 240 -16.03 7.01 -6.53
CA ALA A 240 -16.77 7.71 -7.56
C ALA A 240 -16.08 7.68 -8.93
N LEU A 241 -14.75 7.87 -8.97
CA LEU A 241 -13.97 7.80 -10.21
C LEU A 241 -13.94 6.40 -10.79
N MET A 242 -13.79 5.38 -9.96
CA MET A 242 -13.79 3.98 -10.39
C MET A 242 -15.11 3.65 -11.09
N VAL A 243 -16.24 3.96 -10.45
CA VAL A 243 -17.57 3.78 -11.05
C VAL A 243 -17.68 4.55 -12.36
N GLY A 244 -17.32 5.83 -12.37
CA GLY A 244 -17.40 6.67 -13.57
C GLY A 244 -16.59 6.15 -14.76
N ILE A 245 -15.37 5.65 -14.52
CA ILE A 245 -14.49 5.12 -15.57
C ILE A 245 -14.99 3.76 -16.06
N VAL A 246 -15.39 2.85 -15.16
CA VAL A 246 -15.95 1.56 -15.54
C VAL A 246 -17.22 1.74 -16.36
N THR A 247 -18.14 2.62 -15.95
CA THR A 247 -19.36 2.90 -16.72
C THR A 247 -19.05 3.45 -18.11
N ARG A 248 -18.12 4.41 -18.23
CA ARG A 248 -17.69 4.93 -19.54
C ARG A 248 -17.08 3.85 -20.44
N GLY A 249 -16.27 2.96 -19.87
CA GLY A 249 -15.66 1.84 -20.60
C GLY A 249 -16.69 0.88 -21.17
N VAL A 250 -17.70 0.52 -20.38
CA VAL A 250 -18.80 -0.38 -20.81
C VAL A 250 -19.66 0.26 -21.90
N VAL A 251 -20.03 1.53 -21.77
CA VAL A 251 -20.85 2.25 -22.77
C VAL A 251 -20.12 2.36 -24.10
N THR A 252 -18.84 2.74 -24.09
CA THR A 252 -18.03 2.88 -25.32
C THR A 252 -17.85 1.55 -26.05
N ALA A 253 -17.69 0.44 -25.30
CA ALA A 253 -17.57 -0.89 -25.90
C ALA A 253 -18.88 -1.34 -26.57
N LYS A 254 -20.03 -0.97 -26.00
CA LYS A 254 -21.35 -1.27 -26.56
C LYS A 254 -21.57 -0.54 -27.89
N GLU A 255 -21.28 0.77 -27.94
CA GLU A 255 -21.43 1.57 -29.17
C GLU A 255 -20.58 1.04 -30.34
N LYS A 256 -19.37 0.53 -30.06
CA LYS A 256 -18.52 -0.10 -31.09
C LYS A 256 -19.04 -1.44 -31.61
N ASN A 257 -19.79 -2.18 -30.80
CA ASN A 257 -20.35 -3.48 -31.22
C ASN A 257 -21.67 -3.32 -31.98
N GLU A 258 -22.32 -2.15 -31.88
CA GLU A 258 -23.57 -1.81 -32.60
C GLU A 258 -23.31 -1.12 -33.95
N GLN A 259 -22.04 -0.81 -34.27
CA GLN A 259 -21.57 -0.30 -35.57
C GLN A 259 -20.94 -1.42 -36.41
#